data_AF-A0A7Y3GIA6-F1
#
_entry.id   AF-A0A7Y3GIA6-F1
#
_cell.length_a   1.000
_cell.length_b   1.000
_cell.length_c   1.000
_cell.angle_alpha   90.00
_cell.angle_beta   90.00
_cell.angle_gamma   90.00
#
_symmetry.space_group_name_H-M   'P 1'
#
loop_
_entity.id
_entity.type
_entity.pdbx_description
1 polymer ?
#
loop_
_entity_poly.entity_id
_entity_poly.type
_entity_poly.pdbx_seq_one_letter_code
_entity_poly.pdbx_strand_id
1 'polypeptide(L)'
;MKSVEIALKSIKVRFFRSLITTMSLVLAVSFLSFVGVNNDIANGMLAKKDPELRRLLIQSGYDLGPQDTTVGSSSKQRWLVILSLLVCVVGIVNAQLMAVTERFREIGTMKCLGALDRFILRLFILEAGMQGLAGAGTGALLGAIFSLLSGWLRFGTEALAAVSWSNLVGSIGIATGVGCLLSLLGVFYPALVAARMQPVEAMRVEQ
;
A
#
# COMPACT_ATOMS: atom_id res chain seq x y z
N MET A 1 -29.66 -25.18 -10.53
CA MET A 1 -29.40 -24.17 -9.47
C MET A 1 -28.13 -24.46 -8.66
N LYS A 2 -27.79 -25.71 -8.30
CA LYS A 2 -26.53 -26.04 -7.58
C LYS A 2 -25.23 -25.59 -8.28
N SER A 3 -25.19 -25.62 -9.61
CA SER A 3 -24.02 -25.18 -10.40
C SER A 3 -23.74 -23.68 -10.31
N VAL A 4 -24.77 -22.84 -10.19
CA VAL A 4 -24.63 -21.38 -10.00
C VAL A 4 -24.13 -21.06 -8.59
N GLU A 5 -24.61 -21.78 -7.59
CA GLU A 5 -24.18 -21.61 -6.20
C GLU A 5 -22.71 -21.98 -6.00
N ILE A 6 -22.24 -23.05 -6.65
CA ILE A 6 -20.83 -23.46 -6.65
C ILE A 6 -19.94 -22.41 -7.36
N ALA A 7 -20.40 -21.87 -8.50
CA ALA A 7 -19.69 -20.80 -9.21
C ALA A 7 -19.61 -19.51 -8.38
N LEU A 8 -20.71 -19.10 -7.75
CA LEU A 8 -20.72 -17.91 -6.88
C LEU A 8 -19.83 -18.08 -5.64
N LYS A 9 -19.79 -19.28 -5.05
CA LYS A 9 -18.94 -19.57 -3.88
C LYS A 9 -17.45 -19.45 -4.23
N SER A 10 -17.03 -19.97 -5.39
CA SER A 10 -15.63 -19.87 -5.85
C SER A 10 -15.22 -18.43 -6.21
N ILE A 11 -16.09 -17.67 -6.88
CA ILE A 11 -15.88 -16.24 -7.15
C ILE A 11 -15.76 -15.45 -5.86
N LYS A 12 -16.64 -15.70 -4.88
CA LYS A 12 -16.64 -14.99 -3.59
C LYS A 12 -15.32 -15.21 -2.84
N VAL A 13 -14.84 -16.45 -2.76
CA VAL A 13 -13.56 -16.74 -2.09
C VAL A 13 -12.39 -16.04 -2.77
N ARG A 14 -12.33 -16.06 -4.11
CA ARG A 14 -11.28 -15.37 -4.89
C ARG A 14 -11.35 -13.85 -4.73
N PHE A 15 -12.55 -13.27 -4.73
CA PHE A 15 -12.76 -11.84 -4.57
C PHE A 15 -12.34 -11.34 -3.19
N PHE A 16 -12.76 -12.02 -2.12
CA PHE A 16 -12.40 -11.64 -0.75
C PHE A 16 -10.89 -11.70 -0.51
N ARG A 17 -10.16 -12.64 -1.13
CA ARG A 17 -8.70 -12.73 -1.02
C ARG A 17 -7.97 -11.59 -1.74
N SER A 18 -8.40 -11.27 -2.96
CA SER A 18 -7.90 -10.09 -3.69
C SER A 18 -8.24 -8.78 -2.96
N LEU A 19 -9.37 -8.75 -2.26
CA LEU A 19 -9.75 -7.63 -1.42
C LEU A 19 -8.80 -7.48 -0.21
N ILE A 20 -8.36 -8.58 0.42
CA ILE A 20 -7.42 -8.52 1.56
C ILE A 20 -6.08 -7.89 1.17
N THR A 21 -5.49 -8.27 0.03
CA THR A 21 -4.21 -7.72 -0.43
C THR A 21 -4.34 -6.24 -0.76
N THR A 22 -5.37 -5.88 -1.52
CA THR A 22 -5.62 -4.50 -1.92
C THR A 22 -5.96 -3.61 -0.73
N MET A 23 -6.77 -4.07 0.24
CA MET A 23 -7.08 -3.32 1.46
C MET A 23 -5.84 -3.12 2.34
N SER A 24 -5.01 -4.15 2.50
CA SER A 24 -3.76 -4.04 3.29
C SER A 24 -2.80 -3.02 2.67
N LEU A 25 -2.69 -3.02 1.34
CA LEU A 25 -1.90 -2.05 0.59
C LEU A 25 -2.48 -0.64 0.70
N VAL A 26 -3.79 -0.48 0.47
CA VAL A 26 -4.52 0.78 0.55
C VAL A 26 -4.34 1.41 1.94
N LEU A 27 -4.48 0.63 3.01
CA LEU A 27 -4.32 1.12 4.38
C LEU A 27 -2.89 1.59 4.66
N ALA A 28 -1.87 0.82 4.29
CA ALA A 28 -0.49 1.18 4.51
C ALA A 28 -0.07 2.43 3.71
N VAL A 29 -0.49 2.50 2.44
CA VAL A 29 -0.21 3.65 1.58
C VAL A 29 -1.00 4.88 2.02
N SER A 30 -2.24 4.70 2.46
CA SER A 30 -3.07 5.78 3.04
C SER A 30 -2.41 6.34 4.29
N PHE A 31 -1.91 5.49 5.19
CA PHE A 31 -1.19 5.94 6.38
C PHE A 31 0.10 6.69 6.03
N LEU A 32 0.88 6.20 5.07
CA LEU A 32 2.09 6.87 4.58
C LEU A 32 1.79 8.24 3.96
N SER A 33 0.78 8.31 3.09
CA SER A 33 0.31 9.56 2.46
C SER A 33 -0.23 10.53 3.51
N PHE A 34 -1.05 10.05 4.44
CA PHE A 34 -1.58 10.84 5.55
C PHE A 34 -0.49 11.50 6.39
N VAL A 35 0.57 10.74 6.71
CA VAL A 35 1.73 11.23 7.45
C VAL A 35 2.49 12.29 6.64
N GLY A 36 2.74 12.03 5.35
CA GLY A 36 3.45 12.98 4.48
C GLY A 36 2.69 14.31 4.34
N VAL A 37 1.40 14.24 4.03
CA VAL A 37 0.56 15.42 3.83
C VAL A 37 0.37 16.21 5.14
N ASN A 38 0.28 15.55 6.30
CA ASN A 38 0.23 16.26 7.59
C ASN A 38 1.52 17.04 7.87
N ASN A 39 2.67 16.46 7.56
CA ASN A 39 3.95 17.16 7.70
C ASN A 39 4.04 18.35 6.73
N ASP A 40 3.53 18.21 5.51
CA ASP A 40 3.48 19.31 4.53
C ASP A 40 2.58 20.46 4.99
N ILE A 41 1.41 20.15 5.57
CA ILE A 41 0.52 21.15 6.17
C ILE A 41 1.26 21.88 7.31
N ALA A 42 1.92 21.13 8.20
CA ALA A 42 2.65 21.70 9.33
C ALA A 42 3.84 22.57 8.88
N ASN A 43 4.55 22.15 7.83
CA ASN A 43 5.61 22.94 7.19
C ASN A 43 5.08 24.24 6.57
N GLY A 44 3.93 24.18 5.89
CA GLY A 44 3.25 25.37 5.36
C GLY A 44 2.84 26.35 6.44
N MET A 45 2.40 25.86 7.61
CA MET A 45 2.06 26.70 8.75
C MET A 45 3.30 27.34 9.39
N LEU A 46 4.42 26.61 9.48
CA LEU A 46 5.70 27.18 9.95
C LEU A 46 6.26 28.26 9.02
N ALA A 47 6.02 28.15 7.71
CA ALA A 47 6.45 29.15 6.74
C ALA A 47 5.82 30.53 6.97
N LYS A 48 4.62 30.60 7.60
CA LYS A 48 3.97 31.86 7.99
C LYS A 48 4.69 32.57 9.16
N LYS A 49 5.66 31.93 9.83
CA LYS A 49 6.49 32.47 10.94
C LYS A 49 5.72 33.01 12.16
N ASP A 50 4.45 32.65 12.32
CA ASP A 50 3.66 33.07 13.48
C ASP A 50 4.06 32.30 14.76
N PRO A 51 4.36 33.00 15.87
CA PRO A 51 4.80 32.38 17.12
C PRO A 51 3.71 31.56 17.80
N GLU A 52 2.42 31.89 17.59
CA GLU A 52 1.28 31.14 18.13
C GLU A 52 1.09 29.79 17.41
N LEU A 53 1.21 29.77 16.08
CA LEU A 53 1.15 28.54 15.27
C LEU A 53 2.27 27.56 15.65
N ARG A 54 3.46 28.08 15.94
CA ARG A 54 4.59 27.27 16.44
C ARG A 54 4.30 26.63 17.80
N ARG A 55 3.67 27.37 18.73
CA ARG A 55 3.25 26.81 20.03
C ARG A 55 2.21 25.71 19.88
N LEU A 56 1.24 25.90 18.98
CA LEU A 56 0.21 24.89 18.68
C LEU A 56 0.79 23.61 18.06
N LEU A 57 1.85 23.71 17.25
CA LEU A 57 2.55 22.55 16.70
C LEU A 57 3.31 21.76 17.78
N ILE A 58 4.00 22.45 18.70
CA ILE A 58 4.67 21.82 19.85
C ILE A 58 3.64 21.13 20.75
N GLN A 59 2.52 21.79 21.05
CA GLN A 59 1.42 21.19 21.83
C GLN A 59 0.76 20.00 21.11
N SER A 60 0.75 20.04 19.78
CA SER A 60 0.24 18.97 18.92
C SER A 60 1.17 17.74 18.83
N GLY A 61 2.33 17.76 19.50
CA GLY A 61 3.25 16.63 19.59
C GLY A 61 4.37 16.60 18.53
N TYR A 62 4.63 17.71 17.83
CA TYR A 62 5.77 17.83 16.93
C TYR A 62 7.05 18.26 17.68
N ASP A 63 8.14 17.52 17.51
CA ASP A 63 9.44 17.86 18.08
C ASP A 63 10.10 18.97 17.24
N LEU A 64 10.04 20.22 17.72
CA LEU A 64 10.60 21.40 17.05
C LEU A 64 11.72 22.02 17.90
N GLY A 65 12.97 21.94 17.44
CA GLY A 65 14.10 22.62 18.04
C GLY A 65 14.04 24.15 17.84
N PRO A 66 14.70 24.98 18.69
CA PRO A 66 14.58 26.44 18.65
C PRO A 66 14.90 27.11 17.31
N GLN A 67 15.66 26.44 16.43
CA GLN A 67 16.07 26.96 15.12
C GLN A 67 15.50 26.17 13.92
N ASP A 68 14.65 25.16 14.14
CA ASP A 68 14.14 24.33 13.05
C ASP A 68 13.14 25.10 12.18
N THR A 69 13.39 25.11 10.86
CA THR A 69 12.54 25.72 9.83
C THR A 69 11.64 24.70 9.13
N THR A 70 11.76 23.41 9.46
CA THR A 70 10.96 22.32 8.92
C THR A 70 10.55 21.36 10.02
N VAL A 71 9.29 20.95 10.01
CA VAL A 71 8.78 19.81 10.78
C VAL A 71 9.38 18.52 10.20
N GLY A 72 10.34 17.94 10.92
CA GLY A 72 10.81 16.59 10.64
C GLY A 72 9.88 15.55 11.27
N SER A 73 9.59 14.44 10.57
CA SER A 73 8.85 13.33 11.18
C SER A 73 9.59 12.85 12.43
N SER A 74 8.96 12.97 13.61
CA SER A 74 9.52 12.50 14.88
C SER A 74 9.96 11.03 14.75
N SER A 75 11.02 10.65 15.46
CA SER A 75 11.56 9.27 15.41
C SER A 75 10.47 8.22 15.67
N LYS A 76 9.52 8.53 16.56
CA LYS A 76 8.34 7.69 16.85
C LYS A 76 7.46 7.48 15.61
N GLN A 77 7.16 8.54 14.87
CA GLN A 77 6.31 8.49 13.67
C GLN A 77 6.98 7.73 12.53
N ARG A 78 8.29 7.93 12.31
CA ARG A 78 9.06 7.16 11.33
C ARG A 78 9.02 5.67 11.64
N TRP A 79 9.17 5.30 12.90
CA TRP A 79 9.11 3.91 13.33
C TRP A 79 7.72 3.27 13.09
N LEU A 80 6.63 4.00 13.40
CA LEU A 80 5.27 3.53 13.13
C LEU A 80 5.01 3.31 11.62
N VAL A 81 5.50 4.22 10.78
CA VAL A 81 5.39 4.07 9.32
C VAL A 81 6.14 2.83 8.85
N ILE A 82 7.38 2.61 9.30
CA ILE A 82 8.17 1.44 8.93
C ILE A 82 7.47 0.14 9.34
N LEU A 83 6.96 0.06 10.56
CA LEU A 83 6.23 -1.11 11.04
C LEU A 83 4.96 -1.37 10.22
N SER A 84 4.20 -0.32 9.90
CA SER A 84 3.00 -0.43 9.07
C SER A 84 3.31 -0.98 7.68
N LEU A 85 4.37 -0.49 7.03
CA LEU A 85 4.80 -0.98 5.72
C LEU A 85 5.31 -2.43 5.79
N LEU A 86 5.99 -2.81 6.87
CA LEU A 86 6.46 -4.18 7.09
C LEU A 86 5.28 -5.15 7.20
N VAL A 87 4.30 -4.84 8.06
CA VAL A 87 3.09 -5.66 8.23
C VAL A 87 2.33 -5.79 6.90
N CYS A 88 2.25 -4.71 6.13
CA CYS A 88 1.66 -4.71 4.78
C CYS A 88 2.35 -5.73 3.86
N VAL A 89 3.68 -5.69 3.76
CA VAL A 89 4.45 -6.62 2.89
C VAL A 89 4.25 -8.07 3.31
N VAL A 90 4.30 -8.36 4.61
CA VAL A 90 4.06 -9.73 5.12
C VAL A 90 2.65 -10.21 4.76
N GLY A 91 1.65 -9.34 4.90
CA GLY A 91 0.27 -9.63 4.50
C GLY A 91 0.13 -9.93 3.01
N ILE A 92 0.81 -9.15 2.16
CA ILE A 92 0.85 -9.36 0.70
C ILE A 92 1.50 -10.70 0.39
N VAL A 93 2.68 -11.00 0.95
CA VAL A 93 3.41 -12.25 0.70
C VAL A 93 2.53 -13.45 1.05
N ASN A 94 1.91 -13.45 2.24
CA ASN A 94 1.09 -14.56 2.70
C ASN A 94 -0.15 -14.78 1.82
N ALA A 95 -0.85 -13.71 1.49
CA ALA A 95 -2.03 -13.80 0.64
C ALA A 95 -1.68 -14.29 -0.78
N GLN A 96 -0.51 -13.90 -1.31
CA GLN A 96 -0.04 -14.31 -2.62
C GLN A 96 0.48 -15.75 -2.63
N LEU A 97 1.16 -16.22 -1.58
CA LEU A 97 1.48 -17.64 -1.43
C LEU A 97 0.21 -18.49 -1.45
N MET A 98 -0.86 -18.04 -0.79
CA MET A 98 -2.13 -18.76 -0.85
C MET A 98 -2.79 -18.70 -2.23
N ALA A 99 -2.70 -17.57 -2.95
CA ALA A 99 -3.20 -17.48 -4.32
C ALA A 99 -2.45 -18.44 -5.27
N VAL A 100 -1.14 -18.59 -5.04
CA VAL A 100 -0.26 -19.51 -5.75
C VAL A 100 -0.66 -20.97 -5.52
N THR A 101 -1.02 -21.36 -4.29
CA THR A 101 -1.51 -22.71 -4.00
C THR A 101 -2.92 -22.96 -4.54
N GLU A 102 -3.80 -21.95 -4.54
CA GLU A 102 -5.15 -22.07 -5.13
C GLU A 102 -5.10 -22.26 -6.66
N ARG A 103 -4.14 -21.63 -7.35
CA ARG A 103 -3.92 -21.76 -8.80
C ARG A 103 -2.91 -22.85 -9.18
N PHE A 104 -2.52 -23.73 -8.24
CA PHE A 104 -1.46 -24.72 -8.44
C PHE A 104 -1.69 -25.61 -9.68
N ARG A 105 -2.92 -26.12 -9.86
CA ARG A 105 -3.28 -26.93 -11.03
C ARG A 105 -3.28 -26.14 -12.34
N GLU A 106 -3.80 -24.92 -12.32
CA GLU A 106 -3.81 -24.04 -13.50
C GLU A 106 -2.37 -23.73 -13.96
N ILE A 107 -1.45 -23.51 -13.02
CA ILE A 107 -0.02 -23.29 -13.32
C ILE A 107 0.63 -24.58 -13.83
N GLY A 108 0.31 -25.72 -13.23
CA GLY A 108 0.78 -27.04 -13.68
C GLY A 108 0.36 -27.36 -15.11
N THR A 109 -0.91 -27.12 -15.48
CA THR A 109 -1.38 -27.35 -16.85
C THR A 109 -0.73 -26.40 -17.85
N MET A 110 -0.55 -25.12 -17.51
CA MET A 110 0.19 -24.17 -18.35
C MET A 110 1.63 -24.64 -18.62
N LYS A 111 2.32 -25.15 -17.59
CA LYS A 111 3.68 -25.69 -17.75
C LYS A 111 3.72 -26.97 -18.58
N CYS A 112 2.73 -27.86 -18.45
CA CYS A 112 2.62 -29.05 -19.31
C CYS A 112 2.44 -28.68 -20.80
N LEU A 113 1.78 -27.56 -21.08
CA LEU A 113 1.61 -27.02 -22.43
C LEU A 113 2.85 -26.26 -22.94
N GLY A 114 3.95 -26.24 -22.19
CA GLY A 114 5.21 -25.62 -22.58
C GLY A 114 5.40 -24.17 -22.12
N ALA A 115 4.59 -23.67 -21.18
CA ALA A 115 4.83 -22.34 -20.62
C ALA A 115 6.16 -22.32 -19.83
N LEU A 116 7.04 -21.37 -20.18
CA LEU A 116 8.30 -21.18 -19.45
C LEU A 116 8.06 -20.53 -18.08
N ASP A 117 8.95 -20.82 -17.13
CA ASP A 117 8.98 -20.18 -15.79
C ASP A 117 8.97 -18.65 -15.87
N ARG A 118 9.68 -18.08 -16.85
CA ARG A 118 9.70 -16.61 -17.09
C ARG A 118 8.33 -16.04 -17.47
N PHE A 119 7.48 -16.83 -18.12
CA PHE A 119 6.13 -16.40 -18.49
C PHE A 119 5.26 -16.32 -17.24
N ILE A 120 5.32 -17.34 -16.38
CA ILE A 120 4.61 -17.36 -15.10
C ILE A 120 5.07 -16.21 -14.20
N LEU A 121 6.38 -15.96 -14.09
CA LEU A 121 6.91 -14.81 -13.35
C LEU A 121 6.33 -13.48 -13.84
N ARG A 122 6.35 -13.25 -15.15
CA ARG A 122 5.84 -12.00 -15.75
C ARG A 122 4.35 -11.82 -15.50
N LEU A 123 3.57 -12.91 -15.53
CA LEU A 123 2.14 -12.87 -15.24
C LEU A 123 1.87 -12.36 -13.83
N PHE A 124 2.55 -12.93 -12.83
CA PHE A 124 2.39 -12.50 -11.44
C PHE A 124 2.91 -11.07 -11.20
N ILE A 125 4.02 -10.68 -11.83
CA ILE A 125 4.55 -9.31 -11.73
C ILE A 125 3.57 -8.30 -12.36
N LEU A 126 2.93 -8.64 -13.49
CA LEU A 126 1.90 -7.79 -14.10
C LEU A 126 0.66 -7.68 -13.21
N GLU A 127 0.20 -8.80 -12.63
CA GLU A 127 -0.92 -8.80 -11.67
C GLU A 127 -0.59 -7.93 -10.45
N ALA A 128 0.62 -8.05 -9.91
CA ALA A 128 1.14 -7.21 -8.85
C ALA A 128 1.22 -5.73 -9.25
N GLY A 129 1.73 -5.42 -10.44
CA GLY A 129 1.84 -4.04 -10.92
C GLY A 129 0.47 -3.37 -11.04
N MET A 130 -0.52 -4.07 -11.58
CA MET A 130 -1.90 -3.58 -11.69
C MET A 130 -2.54 -3.38 -10.31
N GLN A 131 -2.41 -4.36 -9.41
CA GLN A 131 -2.90 -4.26 -8.02
C GLN A 131 -2.18 -3.15 -7.24
N GLY A 132 -0.87 -3.01 -7.46
CA GLY A 132 0.00 -2.00 -6.88
C GLY A 132 -0.43 -0.59 -7.28
N LEU A 133 -0.61 -0.34 -8.58
CA LEU A 133 -1.07 0.96 -9.08
C LEU A 133 -2.47 1.31 -8.56
N ALA A 134 -3.41 0.36 -8.63
CA ALA A 134 -4.78 0.58 -8.17
C ALA A 134 -4.84 0.82 -6.65
N GLY A 135 -4.19 -0.05 -5.87
CA GLY A 135 -4.20 0.02 -4.41
C GLY A 135 -3.36 1.18 -3.86
N ALA A 136 -2.20 1.45 -4.44
CA ALA A 136 -1.36 2.56 -4.01
C ALA A 136 -1.96 3.92 -4.43
N GLY A 137 -2.51 4.03 -5.64
CA GLY A 137 -3.19 5.24 -6.09
C GLY A 137 -4.40 5.57 -5.23
N THR A 138 -5.29 4.59 -4.99
CA THR A 138 -6.47 4.77 -4.12
C THR A 138 -6.06 5.02 -2.67
N GLY A 139 -5.08 4.29 -2.14
CA GLY A 139 -4.54 4.52 -0.80
C GLY A 139 -3.95 5.92 -0.64
N ALA A 140 -3.13 6.38 -1.59
CA ALA A 140 -2.50 7.70 -1.50
C ALA A 140 -3.53 8.83 -1.56
N LEU A 141 -4.55 8.71 -2.40
CA LEU A 141 -5.67 9.65 -2.48
C LEU A 141 -6.47 9.68 -1.17
N LEU A 142 -6.85 8.52 -0.64
CA LEU A 142 -7.57 8.43 0.63
C LEU A 142 -6.76 9.03 1.77
N GLY A 143 -5.46 8.73 1.86
CA GLY A 143 -4.58 9.27 2.89
C GLY A 143 -4.48 10.79 2.84
N ALA A 144 -4.39 11.36 1.63
CA ALA A 144 -4.37 12.81 1.44
C ALA A 144 -5.71 13.45 1.87
N ILE A 145 -6.85 12.85 1.49
CA ILE A 145 -8.18 13.33 1.88
C ILE A 145 -8.34 13.31 3.41
N PHE A 146 -7.99 12.19 4.05
CA PHE A 146 -8.03 12.09 5.52
C PHE A 146 -7.10 13.09 6.19
N SER A 147 -5.92 13.35 5.61
CA SER A 147 -5.00 14.35 6.15
C SER A 147 -5.58 15.74 6.09
N LEU A 148 -6.14 16.15 4.95
CA LEU A 148 -6.77 17.46 4.77
C LEU A 148 -7.96 17.64 5.71
N LEU A 149 -8.79 16.60 5.85
CA LEU A 149 -9.92 16.60 6.79
C LEU A 149 -9.43 16.77 8.25
N SER A 150 -8.38 16.04 8.62
CA SER A 150 -7.80 16.13 9.97
C SER A 150 -7.15 17.50 10.23
N GLY A 151 -6.49 18.09 9.23
CA GLY A 151 -5.91 19.43 9.31
C GLY A 151 -6.98 20.50 9.46
N TRP A 152 -8.07 20.39 8.69
CA TRP A 152 -9.20 21.30 8.78
C TRP A 152 -9.90 21.25 10.15
N LEU A 153 -10.08 20.05 10.72
CA LEU A 153 -10.67 19.88 12.06
C LEU A 153 -9.78 20.43 13.19
N ARG A 154 -8.45 20.35 13.04
CA ARG A 154 -7.50 20.78 14.08
C ARG A 154 -7.15 22.27 14.01
N PHE A 155 -7.02 22.82 12.81
CA PHE A 155 -6.45 24.15 12.58
C PHE A 155 -7.36 25.06 11.75
N GLY A 156 -8.55 24.61 11.37
CA GLY A 156 -9.52 25.40 10.61
C GLY A 156 -9.10 25.68 9.17
N THR A 157 -9.57 26.80 8.62
CA THR A 157 -9.30 27.22 7.23
C THR A 157 -7.83 27.61 6.99
N GLU A 158 -7.09 27.93 8.05
CA GLU A 158 -5.67 28.30 7.98
C GLU A 158 -4.78 27.13 7.53
N ALA A 159 -5.14 25.89 7.87
CA ALA A 159 -4.42 24.71 7.38
C ALA A 159 -4.59 24.51 5.88
N LEU A 160 -5.80 24.75 5.33
CA LEU A 160 -6.05 24.63 3.89
C LEU A 160 -5.32 25.71 3.10
N ALA A 161 -5.24 26.93 3.62
CA ALA A 161 -4.51 28.03 3.00
C ALA A 161 -2.98 27.86 3.06
N ALA A 162 -2.47 27.04 3.98
CA ALA A 162 -1.05 26.76 4.15
C ALA A 162 -0.55 25.60 3.26
N VAL A 163 -1.43 24.83 2.63
CA VAL A 163 -1.05 23.70 1.77
C VAL A 163 -0.47 24.22 0.46
N SER A 164 0.81 23.90 0.20
CA SER A 164 1.36 24.02 -1.15
C SER A 164 0.93 22.84 -2.00
N TRP A 165 0.30 23.13 -3.16
CA TRP A 165 -0.14 22.10 -4.10
C TRP A 165 1.02 21.26 -4.65
N SER A 166 2.22 21.85 -4.78
CA SER A 166 3.42 21.13 -5.22
C SER A 166 3.83 20.04 -4.24
N ASN A 167 3.74 20.32 -2.94
CA ASN A 167 4.15 19.39 -1.88
C ASN A 167 3.11 18.28 -1.74
N LEU A 168 1.82 18.63 -1.81
CA LEU A 168 0.73 17.66 -1.80
C LEU A 168 0.88 16.61 -2.92
N VAL A 169 1.11 17.06 -4.16
CA VAL A 169 1.32 16.17 -5.31
C VAL A 169 2.59 15.35 -5.14
N GLY A 170 3.67 15.95 -4.62
CA GLY A 170 4.92 15.25 -4.30
C GLY A 170 4.71 14.11 -3.29
N SER A 171 4.02 14.38 -2.18
CA SER A 171 3.72 13.41 -1.13
C SER A 171 2.83 12.26 -1.62
N ILE A 172 1.80 12.57 -2.42
CA ILE A 172 0.96 11.54 -3.05
C ILE A 172 1.79 10.70 -4.03
N GLY A 173 2.67 11.32 -4.82
CA GLY A 173 3.55 10.63 -5.76
C GLY A 173 4.51 9.67 -5.05
N ILE A 174 5.15 10.13 -3.98
CA ILE A 174 6.04 9.31 -3.14
C ILE A 174 5.27 8.14 -2.53
N ALA A 175 4.11 8.39 -1.93
CA ALA A 175 3.30 7.33 -1.33
C ALA A 175 2.85 6.28 -2.36
N THR A 176 2.43 6.72 -3.54
CA THR A 176 2.05 5.83 -4.65
C THR A 176 3.24 5.00 -5.14
N GLY A 177 4.42 5.64 -5.30
CA GLY A 177 5.65 4.97 -5.72
C GLY A 177 6.11 3.92 -4.71
N VAL A 178 6.09 4.26 -3.42
CA VAL A 178 6.40 3.30 -2.34
C VAL A 178 5.39 2.17 -2.32
N GLY A 179 4.10 2.45 -2.45
CA GLY A 179 3.06 1.41 -2.51
C GLY A 179 3.23 0.44 -3.67
N CYS A 180 3.53 0.94 -4.88
CA CYS A 180 3.83 0.11 -6.03
C CYS A 180 5.06 -0.78 -5.78
N LEU A 181 6.11 -0.20 -5.19
CA LEU A 181 7.33 -0.93 -4.86
C LEU A 181 7.07 -2.03 -3.82
N LEU A 182 6.28 -1.76 -2.78
CA LEU A 182 5.89 -2.77 -1.77
C LEU A 182 5.08 -3.91 -2.39
N SER A 183 4.17 -3.59 -3.32
CA SER A 183 3.38 -4.61 -4.04
C SER A 183 4.28 -5.53 -4.86
N LEU A 184 5.22 -4.97 -5.63
CA LEU A 184 6.18 -5.75 -6.41
C LEU A 184 7.11 -6.59 -5.53
N LEU A 185 7.64 -6.01 -4.45
CA LEU A 185 8.50 -6.73 -3.50
C LEU A 185 7.76 -7.87 -2.82
N GLY A 186 6.51 -7.65 -2.39
CA GLY A 186 5.69 -8.66 -1.73
C GLY A 186 5.32 -9.83 -2.65
N VAL A 187 5.24 -9.61 -3.96
CA VAL A 187 4.90 -10.66 -4.94
C VAL A 187 6.14 -11.38 -5.47
N PHE A 188 7.33 -10.79 -5.37
CA PHE A 188 8.54 -11.36 -5.96
C PHE A 188 8.85 -12.78 -5.48
N TYR A 189 8.82 -13.03 -4.17
CA TYR A 189 9.05 -14.36 -3.61
C TYR A 189 7.95 -15.37 -3.99
N PRO A 190 6.65 -15.10 -3.77
CA PRO A 190 5.57 -16.00 -4.21
C PRO A 190 5.61 -16.31 -5.72
N ALA A 191 5.92 -15.32 -6.56
CA ALA A 191 6.02 -15.50 -8.00
C ALA A 191 7.15 -16.48 -8.38
N LEU A 192 8.30 -16.42 -7.69
CA LEU A 192 9.40 -17.38 -7.86
C LEU A 192 8.99 -18.78 -7.45
N VAL A 193 8.28 -18.93 -6.33
CA VAL A 193 7.73 -20.21 -5.91
C VAL A 193 6.78 -20.76 -6.98
N ALA A 194 5.89 -19.91 -7.50
CA ALA A 194 4.93 -20.29 -8.54
C ALA A 194 5.59 -20.73 -9.84
N ALA A 195 6.60 -19.97 -10.26
CA ALA A 195 7.32 -20.23 -11.48
C ALA A 195 8.21 -21.47 -11.40
N ARG A 196 8.60 -21.94 -10.22
CA ARG A 196 9.45 -23.13 -10.04
C ARG A 196 8.69 -24.41 -9.70
N MET A 197 7.36 -24.36 -9.64
CA MET A 197 6.54 -25.55 -9.38
C MET A 197 6.74 -26.62 -10.46
N GLN A 198 6.75 -27.88 -10.03
CA GLN A 198 6.84 -29.03 -10.93
C GLN A 198 5.44 -29.48 -11.38
N PRO A 199 5.20 -29.71 -12.69
CA PRO A 199 3.88 -30.10 -13.19
C PRO A 199 3.40 -31.44 -12.65
N VAL A 200 4.32 -32.35 -12.34
CA VAL A 200 4.01 -33.69 -11.81
C VAL A 200 3.37 -33.62 -10.43
N GLU A 201 3.79 -32.67 -9.58
CA GLU A 201 3.21 -32.46 -8.25
C GLU A 201 1.78 -31.93 -8.38
N ALA A 202 1.50 -31.06 -9.36
CA ALA A 202 0.17 -30.50 -9.60
C ALA A 202 -0.89 -31.52 -9.98
N MET A 203 -0.50 -32.66 -10.58
CA MET A 203 -1.42 -33.74 -10.91
C MET A 203 -1.61 -34.76 -9.77
N ARG A 204 -0.72 -34.75 -8.75
CA ARG A 204 -0.75 -35.72 -7.64
C ARG A 204 -1.59 -35.26 -6.44
N VAL A 205 -1.91 -33.97 -6.34
CA VAL A 205 -2.66 -33.36 -5.22
C VAL A 205 -4.13 -33.84 -5.11
N GLU A 206 -4.64 -34.61 -6.08
CA GLU A 206 -6.02 -35.13 -6.11
C GLU A 206 -6.16 -36.65 -5.89
N GLN A 207 -5.07 -37.40 -5.67
CA GLN A 207 -5.16 -38.78 -5.21
C GLN A 207 -5.19 -38.83 -3.68
#